data_AF-A0A7J4RPL9-F1
#
_entry.id   AF-A0A7J4RPL9-F1
#
_cell.length_a   1.000
_cell.length_b   1.000
_cell.length_c   1.000
_cell.angle_alpha   90.00
_cell.angle_beta   90.00
_cell.angle_gamma   90.00
#
_symmetry.space_group_name_H-M   'P 1'
#
loop_
_entity.id
_entity.type
_entity.pdbx_description
1 polymer ?
#
loop_
_entity_poly.entity_id
_entity_poly.type
_entity_poly.pdbx_seq_one_letter_code
_entity_poly.pdbx_strand_id
1 'polypeptide(L)'
;MEHEGAGTKGDLWLDAIDAEKGGDREGTLRICKELVALEPNNSDAWMTIARMELPAPTKGKQEMPSLIQTAKSVTALRRVVKLDPENRRAWDLGGTLLVDHLGMMDDALEWWENRREHVPTEVTPLIEQISILVRMGYYEECADLLEEMFSSEMDSVDGGLKMRMGRVSQTVSKASKMESDEIFRPNQPKHPRWEIIEKLKKKKPISQGLFLMLFVAPMAFFVGSTSMIFIGDSGWSLPIVFIILLLTVVAISRLSMNLLQSINRHALDLERAIDYETTTGQICIPESIRESPLYSSLMKNKMPAIKERLYMIVESGERMPKKWDLNLP
;
A
#
# COMPACT_ATOMS: atom_id res chain seq x y z
N MET A 1 18.82 -23.26 41.32
CA MET A 1 18.10 -22.03 40.95
C MET A 1 17.88 -21.90 39.44
N GLU A 2 18.76 -22.36 38.55
CA GLU A 2 18.48 -22.38 37.09
C GLU A 2 17.36 -23.38 36.69
N HIS A 3 17.22 -24.49 37.41
CA HIS A 3 16.21 -25.51 37.11
C HIS A 3 14.74 -25.12 37.41
N GLU A 4 14.49 -24.20 38.36
CA GLU A 4 13.11 -23.71 38.63
C GLU A 4 12.67 -22.66 37.61
N GLY A 5 13.59 -21.77 37.18
CA GLY A 5 13.28 -20.74 36.20
C GLY A 5 12.94 -21.30 34.81
N ALA A 6 13.65 -22.35 34.37
CA ALA A 6 13.38 -23.00 33.09
C ALA A 6 11.99 -23.68 33.03
N GLY A 7 11.50 -24.20 34.17
CA GLY A 7 10.15 -24.77 34.28
C GLY A 7 9.06 -23.72 34.10
N THR A 8 9.13 -22.62 34.87
CA THR A 8 8.14 -21.53 34.81
C THR A 8 8.03 -20.89 33.42
N LYS A 9 9.14 -20.82 32.67
CA LYS A 9 9.18 -20.26 31.31
C LYS A 9 8.46 -21.14 30.28
N GLY A 10 8.75 -22.45 30.31
CA GLY A 10 8.09 -23.42 29.45
C GLY A 10 6.59 -23.49 29.72
N ASP A 11 6.21 -23.40 31.00
CA ASP A 11 4.81 -23.39 31.42
C ASP A 11 4.05 -22.16 30.88
N LEU A 12 4.63 -20.96 31.00
CA LEU A 12 4.01 -19.73 30.48
C LEU A 12 3.79 -19.76 28.96
N TRP A 13 4.72 -20.35 28.20
CA TRP A 13 4.54 -20.47 26.76
C TRP A 13 3.43 -21.46 26.39
N LEU A 14 3.33 -22.58 27.09
CA LEU A 14 2.24 -23.53 26.92
C LEU A 14 0.88 -22.91 27.28
N ASP A 15 0.81 -22.15 28.38
CA ASP A 15 -0.38 -21.41 28.78
C ASP A 15 -0.81 -20.39 27.72
N ALA A 16 0.16 -19.70 27.10
CA ALA A 16 -0.13 -18.77 26.00
C ALA A 16 -0.72 -19.49 24.78
N ILE A 17 -0.16 -20.64 24.40
CA ILE A 17 -0.66 -21.46 23.29
C ILE A 17 -2.07 -21.96 23.58
N ASP A 18 -2.34 -22.40 24.80
CA ASP A 18 -3.65 -22.94 25.18
C ASP A 18 -4.71 -21.84 25.29
N ALA A 19 -4.34 -20.66 25.80
CA ALA A 19 -5.19 -19.46 25.75
C ALA A 19 -5.50 -19.06 24.30
N GLU A 20 -4.51 -19.10 23.40
CA GLU A 20 -4.69 -18.77 21.98
C GLU A 20 -5.67 -19.75 21.31
N LYS A 21 -5.49 -21.06 21.54
CA LYS A 21 -6.41 -22.10 21.04
C LYS A 21 -7.82 -21.94 21.60
N GLY A 22 -7.95 -21.50 22.86
CA GLY A 22 -9.22 -21.20 23.51
C GLY A 22 -9.89 -19.94 22.98
N GLY A 23 -9.21 -19.12 22.18
CA GLY A 23 -9.71 -17.85 21.65
C GLY A 23 -9.61 -16.67 22.64
N ASP A 24 -8.95 -16.84 23.78
CA ASP A 24 -8.72 -15.77 24.76
C ASP A 24 -7.55 -14.88 24.32
N ARG A 25 -7.84 -13.90 23.46
CA ARG A 25 -6.84 -12.96 22.93
C ARG A 25 -6.23 -12.08 24.01
N GLU A 26 -7.03 -11.61 24.97
CA GLU A 26 -6.55 -10.74 26.05
C GLU A 26 -5.66 -11.52 27.02
N GLY A 27 -6.06 -12.74 27.38
CA GLY A 27 -5.22 -13.66 28.16
C GLY A 27 -3.92 -14.00 27.44
N THR A 28 -4.00 -14.38 26.16
CA THR A 28 -2.82 -14.66 25.33
C THR A 28 -1.85 -13.47 25.33
N LEU A 29 -2.36 -12.26 25.09
CA LEU A 29 -1.55 -11.04 25.08
C LEU A 29 -0.91 -10.75 26.44
N ARG A 30 -1.64 -10.95 27.54
CA ARG A 30 -1.13 -10.77 28.90
C ARG A 30 0.00 -11.75 29.20
N ILE A 31 -0.20 -13.04 28.93
CA ILE A 31 0.79 -14.10 29.18
C ILE A 31 2.04 -13.86 28.31
N CYS A 32 1.87 -13.53 27.03
CA CYS A 32 3.02 -13.25 26.16
C CYS A 32 3.80 -12.01 26.63
N LYS A 33 3.13 -10.97 27.14
CA LYS A 33 3.80 -9.79 27.71
C LYS A 33 4.62 -10.11 28.96
N GLU A 34 4.10 -10.97 29.81
CA GLU A 34 4.83 -11.50 30.97
C GLU A 34 6.03 -12.34 30.53
N LEU A 35 5.82 -13.22 29.54
CA LEU A 35 6.88 -14.06 28.98
C LEU A 35 8.02 -13.22 28.40
N VAL A 36 7.76 -12.18 27.59
CA VAL A 36 8.84 -11.34 27.03
C VAL A 36 9.51 -10.44 28.07
N ALA A 37 8.87 -10.20 29.23
CA ALA A 37 9.52 -9.50 30.34
C ALA A 37 10.58 -10.40 31.02
N LEU A 38 10.31 -11.71 31.10
CA LEU A 38 11.24 -12.71 31.63
C LEU A 38 12.26 -13.19 30.56
N GLU A 39 11.82 -13.26 29.31
CA GLU A 39 12.58 -13.74 28.15
C GLU A 39 12.49 -12.76 26.98
N PRO A 40 13.24 -11.63 27.02
CA PRO A 40 13.18 -10.62 25.96
C PRO A 40 13.56 -11.12 24.57
N ASN A 41 14.25 -12.26 24.48
CA ASN A 41 14.74 -12.86 23.24
C ASN A 41 13.77 -13.88 22.61
N ASN A 42 12.57 -14.06 23.16
CA ASN A 42 11.58 -14.98 22.62
C ASN A 42 10.83 -14.35 21.43
N SER A 43 11.29 -14.64 20.20
CA SER A 43 10.73 -14.09 18.96
C SER A 43 9.27 -14.51 18.73
N ASP A 44 8.91 -15.75 19.06
CA ASP A 44 7.54 -16.27 18.90
C ASP A 44 6.54 -15.54 19.81
N ALA A 45 6.93 -15.26 21.06
CA ALA A 45 6.12 -14.47 21.98
C ALA A 45 5.93 -13.04 21.48
N TRP A 46 6.98 -12.39 20.96
CA TRP A 46 6.85 -11.08 20.32
C TRP A 46 5.95 -11.11 19.08
N MET A 47 6.03 -12.17 18.28
CA MET A 47 5.17 -12.33 17.10
C MET A 47 3.71 -12.53 17.52
N THR A 48 3.46 -13.26 18.60
CA THR A 48 2.10 -13.41 19.16
C THR A 48 1.58 -12.10 19.72
N ILE A 49 2.39 -11.32 20.44
CA ILE A 49 2.01 -9.96 20.87
C ILE A 49 1.60 -9.11 19.66
N ALA A 50 2.41 -9.09 18.60
CA ALA A 50 2.13 -8.32 17.39
C ALA A 50 0.77 -8.67 16.78
N ARG A 51 0.43 -9.96 16.68
CA ARG A 51 -0.86 -10.43 16.16
C ARG A 51 -2.04 -10.14 17.10
N MET A 52 -1.82 -10.22 18.41
CA MET A 52 -2.86 -10.05 19.42
C MET A 52 -3.23 -8.59 19.66
N GLU A 53 -2.31 -7.65 19.44
CA GLU A 53 -2.59 -6.20 19.48
C GLU A 53 -3.53 -5.75 18.34
N LEU A 54 -3.55 -6.47 17.21
CA LEU A 54 -4.45 -6.18 16.08
C LEU A 54 -5.86 -6.73 16.33
N PRO A 55 -6.91 -6.18 15.70
CA PRO A 55 -8.24 -6.78 15.73
C PRO A 55 -8.24 -8.22 15.21
N ALA A 56 -9.11 -9.05 15.77
CA ALA A 56 -9.24 -10.44 15.34
C ALA A 56 -9.68 -10.52 13.87
N PRO A 57 -9.17 -11.49 13.09
CA PRO A 57 -9.70 -11.76 11.76
C PRO A 57 -11.19 -12.13 11.84
N THR A 58 -12.05 -11.45 11.10
CA THR A 58 -13.48 -11.78 11.03
C THR A 58 -13.84 -12.33 9.66
N LYS A 59 -14.82 -13.24 9.59
CA LYS A 59 -15.33 -13.79 8.32
C LYS A 59 -16.13 -12.77 7.48
N GLY A 60 -16.43 -11.61 8.07
CA GLY A 60 -17.23 -10.55 7.46
C GLY A 60 -16.40 -9.33 7.11
N LYS A 61 -16.90 -8.14 7.43
CA LYS A 61 -16.11 -6.91 7.29
C LYS A 61 -15.01 -6.92 8.35
N GLN A 62 -13.76 -7.05 7.89
CA GLN A 62 -12.59 -6.99 8.76
C GLN A 62 -12.57 -5.66 9.52
N GLU A 63 -12.43 -5.75 10.84
CA GLU A 63 -12.15 -4.59 11.67
C GLU A 63 -10.70 -4.17 11.45
N MET A 64 -10.50 -2.88 11.16
CA MET A 64 -9.19 -2.32 10.90
C MET A 64 -8.62 -1.73 12.18
N PRO A 65 -7.32 -1.91 12.48
CA PRO A 65 -6.70 -1.44 13.72
C PRO A 65 -6.73 0.08 13.85
N SER A 66 -6.79 0.55 15.09
CA SER A 66 -6.51 1.94 15.45
C SER A 66 -5.01 2.26 15.33
N LEU A 67 -4.66 3.54 15.46
CA LEU A 67 -3.26 3.96 15.42
C LEU A 67 -2.44 3.32 16.55
N ILE A 68 -3.00 3.29 17.76
CA ILE A 68 -2.31 2.74 18.94
C ILE A 68 -2.04 1.24 18.76
N GLN A 69 -3.03 0.48 18.28
CA GLN A 69 -2.88 -0.95 18.02
C GLN A 69 -1.81 -1.21 16.95
N THR A 70 -1.85 -0.42 15.86
CA THR A 70 -0.88 -0.52 14.78
C THR A 70 0.54 -0.23 15.28
N ALA A 71 0.73 0.85 16.05
CA ALA A 71 2.03 1.24 16.58
C ALA A 71 2.62 0.19 17.55
N LYS A 72 1.79 -0.37 18.44
CA LYS A 72 2.21 -1.47 19.33
C LYS A 72 2.60 -2.72 18.55
N SER A 73 1.82 -3.08 17.52
CA SER A 73 2.12 -4.22 16.66
C SER A 73 3.45 -4.04 15.92
N VAL A 74 3.68 -2.89 15.29
CA VAL A 74 4.97 -2.56 14.63
C VAL A 74 6.14 -2.60 15.63
N THR A 75 5.95 -2.10 16.86
CA THR A 75 6.99 -2.16 17.89
C THR A 75 7.36 -3.60 18.27
N ALA A 76 6.37 -4.48 18.40
CA ALA A 76 6.61 -5.90 18.64
C ALA A 76 7.29 -6.56 17.42
N LEU A 77 6.86 -6.25 16.19
CA LEU A 77 7.45 -6.79 14.96
C LEU A 77 8.92 -6.40 14.79
N ARG A 78 9.29 -5.15 15.13
CA ARG A 78 10.70 -4.71 15.20
C ARG A 78 11.54 -5.60 16.12
N ARG A 79 10.97 -6.11 17.22
CA ARG A 79 11.64 -7.09 18.08
C ARG A 79 11.74 -8.46 17.43
N VAL A 80 10.67 -8.93 16.77
CA VAL A 80 10.67 -10.21 16.06
C VAL A 80 11.79 -10.25 15.03
N VAL A 81 11.82 -9.29 14.09
CA VAL A 81 12.79 -9.32 12.98
C VAL A 81 14.24 -9.14 13.45
N LYS A 82 14.46 -8.48 14.59
CA LYS A 82 15.79 -8.38 15.20
C LYS A 82 16.26 -9.71 15.81
N LEU A 83 15.34 -10.51 16.33
CA LEU A 83 15.63 -11.79 16.99
C LEU A 83 15.64 -12.96 16.00
N ASP A 84 14.74 -12.91 15.02
CA ASP A 84 14.54 -13.91 13.97
C ASP A 84 14.36 -13.18 12.62
N PRO A 85 15.48 -12.80 11.97
CA PRO A 85 15.44 -12.11 10.68
C PRO A 85 14.83 -12.95 9.56
N GLU A 86 14.75 -14.27 9.71
CA GLU A 86 14.17 -15.19 8.72
C GLU A 86 12.64 -15.25 8.79
N ASN A 87 12.02 -14.58 9.76
CA ASN A 87 10.58 -14.57 9.95
C ASN A 87 9.85 -13.75 8.88
N ARG A 88 9.61 -14.34 7.69
CA ARG A 88 8.93 -13.67 6.57
C ARG A 88 7.58 -13.06 6.98
N ARG A 89 6.80 -13.73 7.84
CA ARG A 89 5.50 -13.23 8.28
C ARG A 89 5.61 -11.93 9.06
N ALA A 90 6.68 -11.74 9.83
CA ALA A 90 6.91 -10.51 10.57
C ALA A 90 7.23 -9.35 9.63
N TRP A 91 8.08 -9.58 8.62
CA TRP A 91 8.41 -8.61 7.58
C TRP A 91 7.18 -8.19 6.78
N ASP A 92 6.39 -9.15 6.29
CA ASP A 92 5.16 -8.90 5.52
C ASP A 92 4.15 -8.07 6.30
N LEU A 93 3.91 -8.46 7.57
CA LEU A 93 2.98 -7.74 8.43
C LEU A 93 3.49 -6.34 8.76
N GLY A 94 4.77 -6.22 9.10
CA GLY A 94 5.39 -4.93 9.45
C GLY A 94 5.34 -3.94 8.30
N GLY A 95 5.70 -4.38 7.09
CA GLY A 95 5.66 -3.55 5.89
C GLY A 95 4.24 -3.09 5.56
N THR A 96 3.26 -4.01 5.65
CA THR A 96 1.84 -3.66 5.46
C THR A 96 1.38 -2.60 6.46
N LEU A 97 1.70 -2.75 7.75
CA LEU A 97 1.32 -1.78 8.78
C LEU A 97 2.00 -0.42 8.58
N LEU A 98 3.29 -0.40 8.24
CA LEU A 98 4.03 0.84 8.00
C LEU A 98 3.47 1.61 6.79
N VAL A 99 3.20 0.93 5.68
CA VAL A 99 2.76 1.55 4.42
C VAL A 99 1.27 1.89 4.43
N ASP A 100 0.40 0.92 4.77
CA ASP A 100 -1.05 1.06 4.57
C ASP A 100 -1.78 1.61 5.79
N HIS A 101 -1.26 1.37 7.00
CA HIS A 101 -1.90 1.79 8.25
C HIS A 101 -1.26 3.02 8.87
N LEU A 102 0.06 3.20 8.75
CA LEU A 102 0.77 4.37 9.31
C LEU A 102 1.13 5.41 8.25
N GLY A 103 1.31 5.01 6.99
CA GLY A 103 1.75 5.91 5.92
C GLY A 103 3.18 6.44 6.13
N MET A 104 4.02 5.69 6.83
CA MET A 104 5.41 6.05 7.14
C MET A 104 6.33 5.47 6.07
N MET A 105 6.51 6.19 4.96
CA MET A 105 7.21 5.67 3.79
C MET A 105 8.72 5.52 4.04
N ASP A 106 9.34 6.46 4.75
CA ASP A 106 10.77 6.38 5.14
C ASP A 106 11.03 5.11 5.97
N ASP A 107 10.32 4.94 7.09
CA ASP A 107 10.42 3.73 7.93
C ASP A 107 10.11 2.44 7.15
N ALA A 108 9.21 2.49 6.17
CA ALA A 108 8.89 1.33 5.34
C ALA A 108 10.01 0.98 4.35
N LEU A 109 10.68 1.97 3.77
CA LEU A 109 11.85 1.75 2.92
C LEU A 109 13.00 1.14 3.71
N GLU A 110 13.28 1.70 4.90
CA GLU A 110 14.28 1.15 5.83
C GLU A 110 13.90 -0.27 6.28
N TRP A 111 12.63 -0.53 6.55
CA TRP A 111 12.14 -1.86 6.91
C TRP A 111 12.45 -2.90 5.83
N TRP A 112 12.19 -2.57 4.56
CA TRP A 112 12.48 -3.49 3.45
C TRP A 112 13.97 -3.57 3.11
N GLU A 113 14.74 -2.50 3.33
CA GLU A 113 16.20 -2.57 3.19
C GLU A 113 16.82 -3.51 4.21
N ASN A 114 16.43 -3.40 5.47
CA ASN A 114 16.91 -4.31 6.52
C ASN A 114 16.62 -5.78 6.18
N ARG A 115 15.50 -6.08 5.50
CA ARG A 115 15.23 -7.44 5.00
C ARG A 115 16.22 -7.86 3.91
N ARG A 116 16.58 -6.96 2.99
CA ARG A 116 17.58 -7.23 1.94
C ARG A 116 18.98 -7.48 2.51
N GLU A 117 19.35 -6.85 3.62
CA GLU A 117 20.63 -7.15 4.29
C GLU A 117 20.74 -8.61 4.74
N HIS A 118 19.61 -9.22 5.11
CA HIS A 118 19.55 -10.63 5.55
C HIS A 118 19.34 -11.59 4.39
N VAL A 119 18.48 -11.23 3.42
CA VAL A 119 18.12 -12.07 2.27
C VAL A 119 18.19 -11.23 0.98
N PRO A 120 19.38 -10.94 0.46
CA PRO A 120 19.58 -10.00 -0.67
C PRO A 120 19.00 -10.51 -1.99
N THR A 121 18.85 -11.84 -2.13
CA THR A 121 18.32 -12.48 -3.35
C THR A 121 16.78 -12.54 -3.38
N GLU A 122 16.09 -12.05 -2.34
CA GLU A 122 14.65 -12.04 -2.27
C GLU A 122 14.05 -10.87 -3.06
N VAL A 123 13.12 -11.18 -3.98
CA VAL A 123 12.49 -10.17 -4.85
C VAL A 123 11.40 -9.34 -4.14
N THR A 124 10.78 -9.86 -3.09
CA THR A 124 9.64 -9.20 -2.43
C THR A 124 9.99 -7.79 -1.92
N PRO A 125 11.08 -7.57 -1.17
CA PRO A 125 11.48 -6.24 -0.72
C PRO A 125 11.61 -5.22 -1.86
N LEU A 126 12.21 -5.61 -2.99
CA LEU A 126 12.35 -4.72 -4.16
C LEU A 126 10.99 -4.29 -4.72
N ILE A 127 10.03 -5.22 -4.83
CA ILE A 127 8.66 -4.90 -5.29
C ILE A 127 8.01 -3.86 -4.36
N GLU A 128 8.17 -4.02 -3.05
CA GLU A 128 7.57 -3.13 -2.06
C GLU A 128 8.26 -1.75 -2.05
N GLN A 129 9.60 -1.71 -2.11
CA GLN A 129 10.37 -0.46 -2.21
C GLN A 129 10.01 0.31 -3.48
N ILE A 130 9.98 -0.33 -4.65
CA ILE A 130 9.56 0.29 -5.91
C ILE A 130 8.13 0.85 -5.79
N SER A 131 7.22 0.10 -5.16
CA SER A 131 5.83 0.55 -4.98
C SER A 131 5.73 1.81 -4.12
N ILE A 132 6.56 1.94 -3.08
CA ILE A 132 6.66 3.14 -2.25
C ILE A 132 7.25 4.30 -3.06
N LEU A 133 8.36 4.09 -3.76
CA LEU A 133 9.04 5.12 -4.54
C LEU A 133 8.16 5.67 -5.67
N VAL A 134 7.35 4.83 -6.33
CA VAL A 134 6.35 5.27 -7.32
C VAL A 134 5.32 6.21 -6.69
N ARG A 135 4.80 5.90 -5.49
CA ARG A 135 3.85 6.76 -4.78
C ARG A 135 4.48 8.13 -4.47
N MET A 136 5.74 8.12 -4.06
CA MET A 136 6.49 9.31 -3.67
C MET A 136 7.05 10.11 -4.87
N GLY A 137 7.04 9.52 -6.07
CA GLY A 137 7.50 10.15 -7.32
C GLY A 137 9.02 10.12 -7.49
N TYR A 138 9.68 9.05 -7.05
CA TYR A 138 11.12 8.81 -7.13
C TYR A 138 11.37 7.73 -8.19
N TYR A 139 11.29 8.14 -9.47
CA TYR A 139 11.30 7.22 -10.60
C TYR A 139 12.69 6.82 -11.07
N GLU A 140 13.72 7.62 -10.77
CA GLU A 140 15.10 7.30 -11.11
C GLU A 140 15.56 6.12 -10.24
N GLU A 141 15.29 6.19 -8.94
CA GLU A 141 15.56 5.15 -7.95
C GLU A 141 14.76 3.86 -8.24
N CYS A 142 13.55 4.00 -8.79
CA CYS A 142 12.79 2.85 -9.27
C CYS A 142 13.50 2.13 -10.42
N ALA A 143 14.25 2.83 -11.28
CA ALA A 143 14.94 2.22 -12.40
C ALA A 143 16.07 1.30 -11.91
N ASP A 144 16.84 1.77 -10.93
CA ASP A 144 17.93 1.00 -10.32
C ASP A 144 17.40 -0.28 -9.65
N LEU A 145 16.34 -0.16 -8.84
CA LEU A 145 15.73 -1.34 -8.20
C LEU A 145 15.07 -2.29 -9.21
N LEU A 146 14.53 -1.78 -10.32
CA LEU A 146 13.99 -2.63 -11.38
C LEU A 146 15.10 -3.42 -12.08
N GLU A 147 16.27 -2.82 -12.31
CA GLU A 147 17.42 -3.52 -12.87
C GLU A 147 17.88 -4.65 -11.96
N GLU A 148 18.03 -4.37 -10.65
CA GLU A 148 18.39 -5.38 -9.65
C GLU A 148 17.35 -6.52 -9.60
N MET A 149 16.07 -6.17 -9.56
CA MET A 149 14.95 -7.11 -9.45
C MET A 149 14.88 -8.10 -10.63
N PHE A 150 15.36 -7.72 -11.83
CA PHE A 150 15.41 -8.58 -13.02
C PHE A 150 16.80 -9.17 -13.29
N SER A 151 17.77 -8.94 -12.41
CA SER A 151 19.11 -9.52 -12.53
C SER A 151 19.10 -11.05 -12.39
N SER A 152 20.13 -11.70 -12.91
CA SER A 152 20.29 -13.17 -12.80
C SER A 152 20.70 -13.64 -11.40
N GLU A 153 21.04 -12.71 -10.51
CA GLU A 153 21.48 -12.98 -9.13
C GLU A 153 20.29 -13.22 -8.19
N MET A 154 19.10 -12.76 -8.58
CA MET A 154 17.87 -12.95 -7.81
C MET A 154 17.39 -14.40 -7.81
N ASP A 155 16.76 -14.80 -6.70
CA ASP A 155 16.19 -16.13 -6.58
C ASP A 155 15.12 -16.40 -7.64
N SER A 156 15.03 -17.66 -8.08
CA SER A 156 13.95 -18.07 -8.97
C SER A 156 12.59 -17.87 -8.29
N VAL A 157 11.73 -17.07 -8.91
CA VAL A 157 10.41 -16.75 -8.37
C VAL A 157 9.30 -17.64 -8.96
N ASP A 158 8.24 -17.84 -8.19
CA ASP A 158 7.03 -18.49 -8.71
C ASP A 158 6.29 -17.59 -9.74
N GLY A 159 5.32 -18.19 -10.44
CA GLY A 159 4.55 -17.47 -11.47
C GLY A 159 3.73 -16.29 -10.94
N GLY A 160 3.23 -16.37 -9.70
CA GLY A 160 2.48 -15.29 -9.07
C GLY A 160 3.37 -14.08 -8.78
N LEU A 161 4.55 -14.32 -8.20
CA LEU A 161 5.52 -13.28 -7.92
C LEU A 161 6.10 -12.67 -9.21
N LYS A 162 6.39 -13.49 -10.23
CA LYS A 162 6.77 -13.00 -11.57
C LYS A 162 5.73 -12.06 -12.18
N MET A 163 4.44 -12.37 -12.01
CA MET A 163 3.36 -11.49 -12.44
C MET A 163 3.32 -10.18 -11.64
N ARG A 164 3.64 -10.20 -10.34
CA ARG A 164 3.79 -8.98 -9.53
C ARG A 164 4.96 -8.11 -10.02
N MET A 165 6.11 -8.72 -10.32
CA MET A 165 7.27 -8.02 -10.91
C MET A 165 6.90 -7.32 -12.24
N GLY A 166 6.21 -8.02 -13.14
CA GLY A 166 5.76 -7.44 -14.40
C GLY A 166 4.77 -6.28 -14.20
N ARG A 167 3.86 -6.39 -13.23
CA ARG A 167 2.90 -5.32 -12.89
C ARG A 167 3.60 -4.11 -12.32
N VAL A 168 4.53 -4.28 -11.38
CA VAL A 168 5.22 -3.13 -10.76
C VAL A 168 6.07 -2.39 -11.79
N SER A 169 6.80 -3.11 -12.64
CA SER A 169 7.55 -2.53 -13.76
C SER A 169 6.65 -1.75 -14.73
N GLN A 170 5.48 -2.31 -15.06
CA GLN A 170 4.50 -1.60 -15.89
C GLN A 170 3.96 -0.34 -15.20
N THR A 171 3.73 -0.39 -13.89
CA THR A 171 3.26 0.75 -13.10
C THR A 171 4.31 1.87 -13.10
N VAL A 172 5.59 1.56 -12.87
CA VAL A 172 6.70 2.52 -12.96
C VAL A 172 6.74 3.17 -14.33
N SER A 173 6.72 2.37 -15.41
CA SER A 173 6.77 2.89 -16.79
C SER A 173 5.59 3.83 -17.10
N LYS A 174 4.39 3.52 -16.62
CA LYS A 174 3.20 4.37 -16.82
C LYS A 174 3.28 5.66 -16.00
N ALA A 175 3.64 5.56 -14.73
CA ALA A 175 3.72 6.70 -13.82
C ALA A 175 4.81 7.70 -14.27
N SER A 176 6.00 7.19 -14.59
CA SER A 176 7.12 7.98 -15.13
C SER A 176 6.72 8.70 -16.43
N LYS A 177 6.04 8.04 -17.37
CA LYS A 177 5.56 8.69 -18.60
C LYS A 177 4.52 9.77 -18.33
N MET A 178 3.58 9.52 -17.42
CA MET A 178 2.51 10.47 -17.05
C MET A 178 3.06 11.74 -16.39
N GLU A 179 4.19 11.64 -15.69
CA GLU A 179 4.84 12.73 -14.96
C GLU A 179 6.16 13.19 -15.60
N SER A 180 6.42 12.77 -16.84
CA SER A 180 7.66 13.06 -17.58
C SER A 180 7.97 14.56 -17.71
N ASP A 181 6.94 15.39 -17.86
CA ASP A 181 7.11 16.84 -17.95
C ASP A 181 7.35 17.51 -16.57
N GLU A 182 6.72 16.97 -15.53
CA GLU A 182 6.71 17.59 -14.20
C GLU A 182 6.28 16.57 -13.13
N ILE A 183 7.19 16.24 -12.22
CA ILE A 183 6.91 15.40 -11.06
C ILE A 183 6.43 16.28 -9.90
N PHE A 184 5.25 15.98 -9.36
CA PHE A 184 4.71 16.77 -8.26
C PHE A 184 5.53 16.61 -6.97
N ARG A 185 5.99 17.74 -6.43
CA ARG A 185 6.70 17.86 -5.14
C ARG A 185 5.86 18.65 -4.11
N PRO A 186 5.09 17.98 -3.22
CA PRO A 186 4.20 18.62 -2.25
C PRO A 186 4.87 19.60 -1.28
N ASN A 187 6.11 19.32 -0.90
CA ASN A 187 6.96 20.16 -0.04
C ASN A 187 7.27 21.55 -0.64
N GLN A 188 6.97 21.78 -1.93
CA GLN A 188 7.12 23.05 -2.61
C GLN A 188 5.77 23.78 -2.73
N PRO A 189 5.47 24.80 -1.89
CA PRO A 189 4.14 25.44 -1.88
C PRO A 189 3.79 26.21 -3.16
N LYS A 190 4.80 26.55 -3.99
CA LYS A 190 4.64 27.25 -5.27
C LYS A 190 4.61 26.30 -6.47
N HIS A 191 4.56 24.99 -6.24
CA HIS A 191 4.52 24.02 -7.32
C HIS A 191 3.24 24.19 -8.17
N PRO A 192 3.32 24.25 -9.52
CA PRO A 192 2.16 24.51 -10.39
C PRO A 192 0.97 23.58 -10.18
N ARG A 193 1.24 22.29 -9.92
CA ARG A 193 0.23 21.29 -9.58
C ARG A 193 -0.69 21.67 -8.41
N TRP A 194 -0.24 22.46 -7.43
CA TRP A 194 -1.13 22.94 -6.36
C TRP A 194 -2.30 23.77 -6.90
N GLU A 195 -2.06 24.61 -7.91
CA GLU A 195 -3.10 25.40 -8.55
C GLU A 195 -4.12 24.51 -9.29
N ILE A 196 -3.64 23.42 -9.90
CA ILE A 196 -4.50 22.45 -10.58
C ILE A 196 -5.38 21.71 -9.58
N ILE A 197 -4.80 21.26 -8.45
CA ILE A 197 -5.56 20.62 -7.37
C ILE A 197 -6.60 21.60 -6.81
N GLU A 198 -6.21 22.85 -6.55
CA GLU A 198 -7.12 23.89 -6.02
C GLU A 198 -8.31 24.13 -6.97
N LYS A 199 -8.09 24.21 -8.28
CA LYS A 199 -9.16 24.34 -9.29
C LYS A 199 -10.07 23.11 -9.35
N LEU A 200 -9.52 21.92 -9.14
CA LEU A 200 -10.23 20.64 -9.28
C LEU A 200 -10.71 20.05 -7.94
N LYS A 201 -10.47 20.69 -6.80
CA LYS A 201 -10.76 20.17 -5.45
C LYS A 201 -12.23 19.79 -5.20
N LYS A 202 -13.17 20.28 -6.01
CA LYS A 202 -14.60 19.91 -5.92
C LYS A 202 -14.94 18.65 -6.72
N LYS A 203 -14.05 18.19 -7.61
CA LYS A 203 -14.25 17.01 -8.44
C LYS A 203 -13.68 15.79 -7.73
N LYS A 204 -14.48 14.74 -7.59
CA LYS A 204 -14.05 13.46 -7.04
C LYS A 204 -13.33 12.63 -8.11
N PRO A 205 -12.38 11.76 -7.74
CA PRO A 205 -11.77 10.85 -8.69
C PRO A 205 -12.84 9.94 -9.31
N ILE A 206 -12.72 9.70 -10.61
CA ILE A 206 -13.62 8.83 -11.35
C ILE A 206 -13.18 7.38 -11.09
N SER A 207 -14.08 6.53 -10.60
CA SER A 207 -13.79 5.11 -10.42
C SER A 207 -13.69 4.39 -11.77
N GLN A 208 -12.91 3.31 -11.84
CA GLN A 208 -12.79 2.52 -13.06
C GLN A 208 -14.15 2.01 -13.54
N GLY A 209 -15.01 1.51 -12.64
CA GLY A 209 -16.34 1.04 -13.01
C GLY A 209 -17.23 2.14 -13.60
N LEU A 210 -17.20 3.35 -13.01
CA LEU A 210 -17.93 4.50 -13.54
C LEU A 210 -17.40 4.92 -14.90
N PHE A 211 -16.07 4.93 -15.07
CA PHE A 211 -15.44 5.26 -16.34
C PHE A 211 -15.76 4.24 -17.44
N LEU A 212 -15.76 2.94 -17.11
CA LEU A 212 -16.18 1.89 -18.03
C LEU A 212 -17.63 2.07 -18.47
N MET A 213 -18.53 2.41 -17.54
CA MET A 213 -19.94 2.64 -17.84
C MET A 213 -20.17 3.89 -18.68
N LEU A 214 -19.50 5.01 -18.37
CA LEU A 214 -19.75 6.29 -19.03
C LEU A 214 -19.04 6.45 -20.38
N PHE A 215 -17.88 5.81 -20.56
CA PHE A 215 -17.06 6.01 -21.75
C PHE A 215 -16.87 4.74 -22.58
N VAL A 216 -16.56 3.61 -21.93
CA VAL A 216 -16.26 2.37 -22.66
C VAL A 216 -17.53 1.70 -23.18
N ALA A 217 -18.60 1.63 -22.38
CA ALA A 217 -19.84 0.97 -22.78
C ALA A 217 -20.54 1.67 -23.97
N PRO A 218 -20.70 3.01 -24.01
CA PRO A 218 -21.28 3.67 -25.19
C PRO A 218 -20.44 3.49 -26.46
N MET A 219 -19.11 3.52 -26.34
CA MET A 219 -18.22 3.29 -27.48
C MET A 219 -18.32 1.85 -28.00
N ALA A 220 -18.31 0.86 -27.09
CA ALA A 220 -18.48 -0.54 -27.45
C ALA A 220 -19.87 -0.81 -28.06
N PHE A 221 -20.92 -0.17 -27.53
CA PHE A 221 -22.27 -0.24 -28.10
C PHE A 221 -22.29 0.31 -29.53
N PHE A 222 -21.69 1.47 -29.77
CA PHE A 222 -21.61 2.05 -31.11
C PHE A 222 -20.88 1.12 -32.10
N VAL A 223 -19.76 0.52 -31.69
CA VAL A 223 -19.02 -0.47 -32.50
C VAL A 223 -19.86 -1.73 -32.75
N GLY A 224 -20.58 -2.23 -31.75
CA GLY A 224 -21.49 -3.37 -31.91
C GLY A 224 -22.63 -3.08 -32.89
N SER A 225 -23.30 -1.92 -32.74
CA SER A 225 -24.40 -1.50 -33.61
C SER A 225 -23.94 -1.30 -35.05
N THR A 226 -22.77 -0.68 -35.27
CA THR A 226 -22.21 -0.51 -36.62
C THR A 226 -21.78 -1.84 -37.23
N SER A 227 -21.21 -2.76 -36.43
CA SER A 227 -20.83 -4.10 -36.91
C SER A 227 -22.03 -4.89 -37.45
N MET A 228 -23.19 -4.78 -36.81
CA MET A 228 -24.44 -5.40 -37.30
C MET A 228 -24.86 -4.87 -38.67
N ILE A 229 -24.67 -3.58 -38.93
CA ILE A 229 -24.99 -2.95 -40.23
C ILE A 229 -24.10 -3.53 -41.34
N PHE A 230 -22.82 -3.78 -41.06
CA PHE A 230 -21.86 -4.26 -42.08
C PHE A 230 -21.89 -5.78 -42.30
N ILE A 231 -22.16 -6.57 -41.26
CA ILE A 231 -22.16 -8.04 -41.35
C ILE A 231 -23.47 -8.57 -41.97
N GLY A 232 -24.56 -7.79 -41.86
CA GLY A 232 -25.85 -8.15 -42.43
C GLY A 232 -26.56 -9.29 -41.67
N ASP A 233 -27.70 -9.71 -42.21
CA ASP A 233 -28.65 -10.60 -41.52
C ASP A 233 -28.41 -12.08 -41.87
N SER A 234 -27.25 -12.60 -41.48
CA SER A 234 -26.92 -14.03 -41.58
C SER A 234 -27.07 -14.73 -40.23
N GLY A 235 -27.32 -16.04 -40.21
CA GLY A 235 -27.44 -16.81 -38.96
C GLY A 235 -26.19 -16.79 -38.06
N TRP A 236 -25.03 -16.39 -38.60
CA TRP A 236 -23.77 -16.26 -37.86
C TRP A 236 -23.44 -14.81 -37.43
N SER A 237 -24.24 -13.83 -37.83
CA SER A 237 -24.02 -12.41 -37.52
C SER A 237 -23.91 -12.15 -36.01
N LEU A 238 -24.85 -12.70 -35.23
CA LEU A 238 -24.92 -12.51 -33.77
C LEU A 238 -23.68 -13.05 -33.04
N PRO A 239 -23.24 -14.31 -33.23
CA PRO A 239 -21.99 -14.80 -32.63
C PRO A 239 -20.76 -13.98 -33.02
N ILE A 240 -20.66 -13.57 -34.30
CA ILE A 240 -19.52 -12.82 -34.81
C ILE A 240 -19.48 -11.43 -34.17
N VAL A 241 -20.61 -10.72 -34.14
CA VAL A 241 -20.72 -9.40 -33.50
C VAL A 241 -20.45 -9.49 -32.00
N PHE A 242 -20.88 -10.57 -31.34
CA PHE A 242 -20.60 -10.78 -29.93
C PHE A 242 -19.09 -10.91 -29.65
N ILE A 243 -18.37 -11.68 -30.48
CA ILE A 243 -16.91 -11.81 -30.38
C ILE A 243 -16.23 -10.46 -30.65
N ILE A 244 -16.65 -9.73 -31.68
CA ILE A 244 -16.14 -8.39 -32.01
C ILE A 244 -16.35 -7.44 -30.82
N LEU A 245 -17.54 -7.45 -30.22
CA LEU A 245 -17.86 -6.62 -29.08
C LEU A 245 -16.99 -6.97 -27.87
N LEU A 246 -16.79 -8.26 -27.58
CA LEU A 246 -15.93 -8.70 -26.48
C LEU A 246 -14.47 -8.23 -26.67
N LEU A 247 -13.92 -8.44 -27.86
CA LEU A 247 -12.57 -7.97 -28.21
C LEU A 247 -12.47 -6.43 -28.14
N THR A 248 -13.49 -5.72 -28.61
CA THR A 248 -13.56 -4.26 -28.59
C THR A 248 -13.59 -3.72 -27.16
N VAL A 249 -14.42 -4.31 -26.28
CA VAL A 249 -14.47 -3.91 -24.87
C VAL A 249 -13.10 -4.09 -24.21
N VAL A 250 -12.42 -5.22 -24.45
CA VAL A 250 -11.07 -5.46 -23.90
C VAL A 250 -10.06 -4.45 -24.45
N ALA A 251 -10.08 -4.18 -25.75
CA ALA A 251 -9.17 -3.23 -26.40
C ALA A 251 -9.39 -1.79 -25.90
N ILE A 252 -10.63 -1.31 -25.89
CA ILE A 252 -10.98 0.04 -25.41
C ILE A 252 -10.66 0.16 -23.92
N SER A 253 -10.98 -0.85 -23.10
CA SER A 253 -10.67 -0.84 -21.67
C SER A 253 -9.16 -0.69 -21.42
N ARG A 254 -8.32 -1.41 -22.17
CA ARG A 254 -6.85 -1.29 -22.06
C ARG A 254 -6.33 0.08 -22.49
N LEU A 255 -6.82 0.62 -23.61
CA LEU A 255 -6.37 1.93 -24.14
C LEU A 255 -6.85 3.10 -23.26
N SER A 256 -8.06 3.00 -22.74
CA SER A 256 -8.71 4.05 -21.97
C SER A 256 -8.20 4.16 -20.52
N MET A 257 -7.47 3.16 -20.02
CA MET A 257 -6.88 3.18 -18.68
C MET A 257 -5.90 4.35 -18.48
N ASN A 258 -5.06 4.63 -19.49
CA ASN A 258 -4.11 5.74 -19.43
C ASN A 258 -4.86 7.08 -19.36
N LEU A 259 -5.98 7.20 -20.06
CA LEU A 259 -6.84 8.39 -20.01
C LEU A 259 -7.47 8.55 -18.62
N LEU A 260 -7.96 7.48 -18.00
CA LEU A 260 -8.52 7.51 -16.65
C LEU A 260 -7.49 8.02 -15.64
N GLN A 261 -6.26 7.49 -15.69
CA GLN A 261 -5.17 7.93 -14.82
C GLN A 261 -4.83 9.40 -15.05
N SER A 262 -4.73 9.83 -16.32
CA SER A 262 -4.50 11.24 -16.66
C SER A 262 -5.61 12.16 -16.15
N ILE A 263 -6.88 11.76 -16.23
CA ILE A 263 -8.01 12.53 -15.70
C ILE A 263 -7.91 12.63 -14.18
N ASN A 264 -7.57 11.52 -13.51
CA ASN A 264 -7.44 11.44 -12.06
C ASN A 264 -6.09 11.94 -11.53
N ARG A 265 -5.19 12.48 -12.36
CA ARG A 265 -3.85 12.93 -11.94
C ARG A 265 -3.88 13.89 -10.74
N HIS A 266 -4.83 14.82 -10.72
CA HIS A 266 -5.02 15.75 -9.59
C HIS A 266 -5.34 15.04 -8.26
N ALA A 267 -6.03 13.89 -8.31
CA ALA A 267 -6.30 13.08 -7.14
C ALA A 267 -5.05 12.30 -6.70
N LEU A 268 -4.28 11.76 -7.66
CA LEU A 268 -3.00 11.09 -7.40
C LEU A 268 -1.97 12.05 -6.78
N ASP A 269 -1.91 13.29 -7.27
CA ASP A 269 -1.05 14.32 -6.68
C ASP A 269 -1.44 14.60 -5.23
N LEU A 270 -2.74 14.73 -4.94
CA LEU A 270 -3.21 14.94 -3.57
C LEU A 270 -2.96 13.72 -2.68
N GLU A 271 -3.07 12.49 -3.22
CA GLU A 271 -2.66 11.28 -2.49
C GLU A 271 -1.17 11.30 -2.14
N ARG A 272 -0.30 11.73 -3.07
CA ARG A 272 1.13 11.92 -2.80
C ARG A 272 1.36 12.97 -1.71
N ALA A 273 0.63 14.08 -1.72
CA ALA A 273 0.73 15.07 -0.66
C ALA A 273 0.33 14.49 0.70
N ILE A 274 -0.72 13.66 0.76
CA ILE A 274 -1.09 12.95 1.99
C ILE A 274 0.05 12.03 2.45
N ASP A 275 0.66 11.28 1.53
CA ASP A 275 1.77 10.38 1.85
C ASP A 275 3.01 11.15 2.35
N TYR A 276 3.29 12.35 1.81
CA TYR A 276 4.32 13.26 2.33
C TYR A 276 4.02 13.69 3.78
N GLU A 277 2.77 14.07 4.08
CA GLU A 277 2.42 14.48 5.45
C GLU A 277 2.53 13.34 6.45
N THR A 278 2.06 12.14 6.11
CA THR A 278 2.11 10.98 7.03
C THR A 278 3.51 10.48 7.27
N THR A 279 4.37 10.58 6.25
CA THR A 279 5.79 10.24 6.32
C THR A 279 6.54 11.21 7.22
N THR A 280 6.41 12.51 6.96
CA THR A 280 7.13 13.55 7.72
C THR A 280 6.54 13.85 9.09
N GLY A 281 5.26 13.57 9.30
CA GLY A 281 4.53 14.08 10.47
C GLY A 281 4.22 15.57 10.39
N GLN A 282 4.39 16.20 9.22
CA GLN A 282 4.28 17.65 9.03
C GLN A 282 3.30 18.00 7.91
N ILE A 283 2.70 19.19 7.97
CA ILE A 283 1.69 19.64 7.03
C ILE A 283 2.28 20.38 5.82
N CYS A 284 1.79 20.04 4.63
CA CYS A 284 2.03 20.72 3.36
C CYS A 284 0.73 21.07 2.60
N ILE A 285 -0.35 20.32 2.82
CA ILE A 285 -1.66 20.50 2.15
C ILE A 285 -2.35 21.76 2.69
N PRO A 286 -2.75 22.71 1.81
CA PRO A 286 -3.55 23.87 2.16
C PRO A 286 -4.92 23.52 2.78
N GLU A 287 -5.37 24.32 3.74
CA GLU A 287 -6.68 24.15 4.41
C GLU A 287 -7.84 24.19 3.41
N SER A 288 -7.76 25.06 2.40
CA SER A 288 -8.72 25.16 1.30
C SER A 288 -8.96 23.85 0.54
N ILE A 289 -7.95 22.97 0.50
CA ILE A 289 -7.99 21.65 -0.14
C ILE A 289 -8.45 20.60 0.86
N ARG A 290 -8.08 20.68 2.14
CA ARG A 290 -8.53 19.72 3.17
C ARG A 290 -10.03 19.68 3.34
N GLU A 291 -10.68 20.84 3.29
CA GLU A 291 -12.15 20.94 3.41
C GLU A 291 -12.89 20.49 2.14
N SER A 292 -12.16 20.06 1.10
CA SER A 292 -12.74 19.81 -0.20
C SER A 292 -13.42 18.43 -0.34
N PRO A 293 -14.40 18.31 -1.26
CA PRO A 293 -14.96 17.01 -1.65
C PRO A 293 -13.94 16.00 -2.18
N LEU A 294 -12.85 16.48 -2.80
CA LEU A 294 -11.77 15.63 -3.27
C LEU A 294 -11.03 15.00 -2.09
N TYR A 295 -10.55 15.81 -1.14
CA TYR A 295 -9.82 15.32 0.03
C TYR A 295 -10.66 14.35 0.86
N SER A 296 -11.90 14.72 1.17
CA SER A 296 -12.84 13.83 1.89
C SER A 296 -13.09 12.50 1.16
N SER A 297 -13.12 12.50 -0.18
CA SER A 297 -13.25 11.28 -0.98
C SER A 297 -12.04 10.36 -0.85
N LEU A 298 -10.82 10.92 -0.83
CA LEU A 298 -9.59 10.14 -0.62
C LEU A 298 -9.53 9.57 0.80
N MET A 299 -9.86 10.38 1.79
CA MET A 299 -9.86 9.98 3.20
C MET A 299 -10.88 8.89 3.54
N LYS A 300 -11.97 8.77 2.77
CA LYS A 300 -12.96 7.72 2.98
C LYS A 300 -12.36 6.32 2.88
N ASN A 301 -11.45 6.10 1.94
CA ASN A 301 -10.89 4.79 1.61
C ASN A 301 -9.63 4.43 2.42
N LYS A 302 -9.02 5.41 3.10
CA LYS A 302 -7.85 5.19 3.96
C LYS A 302 -8.21 4.35 5.20
N MET A 303 -7.20 3.72 5.83
CA MET A 303 -7.37 2.97 7.08
C MET A 303 -7.68 3.89 8.28
N PRO A 304 -8.31 3.39 9.37
CA PRO A 304 -8.56 4.22 10.56
C PRO A 304 -7.27 4.76 11.20
N ALA A 305 -6.25 3.92 11.36
CA ALA A 305 -4.95 4.31 11.92
C ALA A 305 -4.32 5.52 11.22
N ILE A 306 -4.30 5.54 9.88
CA ILE A 306 -3.71 6.67 9.13
C ILE A 306 -4.59 7.93 9.23
N LYS A 307 -5.92 7.80 9.38
CA LYS A 307 -6.81 8.96 9.62
C LYS A 307 -6.57 9.58 10.98
N GLU A 308 -6.46 8.75 12.03
CA GLU A 308 -6.11 9.19 13.38
C GLU A 308 -4.75 9.89 13.39
N ARG A 309 -3.75 9.30 12.70
CA ARG A 309 -2.42 9.91 12.56
C ARG A 309 -2.47 11.26 11.86
N LEU A 310 -3.17 11.34 10.72
CA LEU A 310 -3.33 12.59 9.98
C LEU A 310 -4.04 13.67 10.80
N TYR A 311 -5.03 13.30 11.60
CA TYR A 311 -5.70 14.23 12.51
C TYR A 311 -4.69 14.87 13.48
N MET A 312 -3.84 14.07 14.13
CA MET A 312 -2.81 14.57 15.05
C MET A 312 -1.75 15.42 14.34
N ILE A 313 -1.34 15.04 13.12
CA ILE A 313 -0.40 15.83 12.31
C ILE A 313 -0.99 17.21 11.99
N VAL A 314 -2.25 17.25 11.58
CA VAL A 314 -2.96 18.51 11.30
C VAL A 314 -3.09 19.36 12.56
N GLU A 315 -3.41 18.74 13.70
CA GLU A 315 -3.52 19.42 15.00
C GLU A 315 -2.19 20.03 15.45
N SER A 316 -1.06 19.36 15.19
CA SER A 316 0.28 19.89 15.51
C SER A 316 0.61 21.20 14.77
N GLY A 317 0.08 21.36 13.55
CA GLY A 317 0.31 22.55 12.71
C GLY A 317 1.75 22.72 12.20
N GLU A 318 2.64 21.75 12.43
CA GLU A 318 4.05 21.84 12.04
C GLU A 318 4.22 21.84 10.52
N ARG A 319 4.88 22.87 9.97
CA ARG A 319 5.03 23.03 8.52
C ARG A 319 6.22 22.25 8.00
N MET A 320 5.99 21.52 6.90
CA MET A 320 7.02 20.78 6.21
C MET A 320 8.11 21.71 5.63
N PRO A 321 9.41 21.39 5.80
CA PRO A 321 10.48 22.18 5.22
C PRO A 321 10.56 21.99 3.70
N LYS A 322 10.84 23.09 2.98
CA LYS A 322 10.95 23.09 1.51
C LYS A 322 12.06 22.21 0.96
N LYS A 323 13.06 21.91 1.79
CA LYS A 323 14.22 21.07 1.46
C LYS A 323 14.06 19.65 1.99
N TRP A 324 12.90 19.28 2.51
CA TRP A 324 12.64 17.89 2.88
C TRP A 324 12.80 17.00 1.64
N ASP A 325 13.42 15.85 1.84
CA ASP A 325 13.59 14.82 0.83
C ASP A 325 13.35 13.47 1.48
N LEU A 326 12.98 12.47 0.68
CA LEU A 326 12.74 11.12 1.16
C LEU A 326 14.06 10.51 1.67
N ASN A 327 14.02 9.83 2.82
CA ASN A 327 15.22 9.17 3.33
C ASN A 327 15.40 7.83 2.63
N LEU A 328 16.20 7.83 1.56
CA LEU A 328 16.54 6.63 0.81
C LEU A 328 17.60 5.82 1.57
N PRO A 329 17.38 4.52 1.80
CA PRO A 329 18.35 3.66 2.46
C PRO A 329 19.60 3.36 1.62
#